data_AF-A0A179GFR0-F1
#
_entry.id   AF-A0A179GFR0-F1
#
_cell.length_a   1.000
_cell.length_b   1.000
_cell.length_c   1.000
_cell.angle_alpha   90.00
_cell.angle_beta   90.00
_cell.angle_gamma   90.00
#
_symmetry.space_group_name_H-M   'P 1'
#
loop_
_entity.id
_entity.type
_entity.pdbx_description
1 polymer ?
#
loop_
_entity_poly.entity_id
_entity_poly.type
_entity_poly.pdbx_seq_one_letter_code
_entity_poly.pdbx_strand_id
1 'polypeptide(L)'
;MADAGETKTLEAKCSCGDVHLTFDVPVSLLPLPVYLCHCSLCRYATGSPCTFHTALPEGLLPKFLGDSSEEKLTSWLSHDGRGCTYDFCSRCGCHVGGVSIDRKQWTPTTSIFTDHGPENFKIGQHVFSESAKDGGISSMVTHIRGQQLGSWNPAADDPTAKLVESKAEVGEDGEERLRAQCQCGGVSFTIRRPTQAVLDDPVLSKFVSTRDKKKWMGLYDICNDCRLVTGTHVVGWTFVPLSLCEPRIDTTLKIGTSKTYSTSEGVLRSFCGTCGATVFFTCTERRPNEAQTVVDIATGILRAPEGVMAENWLTWRTRPAYLASGVGYDKGFGEALDEGMKRWAVDKYGEEINDEVG
;
A
#
# COMPACT_ATOMS: atom_id res chain seq x y z
N MET A 1 22.91 -38.73 -6.03
CA MET A 1 22.30 -38.00 -4.90
C MET A 1 22.95 -36.64 -4.91
N ALA A 2 22.26 -35.63 -5.46
CA ALA A 2 22.78 -34.27 -5.51
C ALA A 2 22.87 -33.74 -4.08
N ASP A 3 24.00 -33.13 -3.75
CA ASP A 3 24.26 -32.49 -2.47
C ASP A 3 23.11 -31.52 -2.16
N ALA A 4 22.27 -31.86 -1.18
CA ALA A 4 21.19 -31.00 -0.75
C ALA A 4 21.84 -29.84 0.00
N GLY A 5 22.19 -28.79 -0.74
CA GLY A 5 22.85 -27.61 -0.20
C GLY A 5 22.11 -27.06 1.02
N GLU A 6 22.87 -26.45 1.93
CA GLU A 6 22.36 -25.84 3.15
C GLU A 6 21.22 -24.85 2.83
N THR A 7 20.11 -24.97 3.57
CA THR A 7 18.94 -24.09 3.43
C THR A 7 18.67 -23.37 4.73
N LYS A 8 18.13 -22.15 4.62
CA LYS A 8 17.57 -21.38 5.73
C LYS A 8 16.06 -21.27 5.53
N THR A 9 15.30 -21.66 6.56
CA THR A 9 13.84 -21.50 6.57
C THR A 9 13.48 -20.06 6.92
N LEU A 10 12.74 -19.39 6.03
CA LEU A 10 12.19 -18.05 6.25
C LEU A 10 10.68 -18.15 6.47
N GLU A 11 10.18 -17.53 7.54
CA GLU A 11 8.77 -17.60 7.95
C GLU A 11 8.01 -16.32 7.57
N ALA A 12 6.79 -16.48 7.07
CA ALA A 12 5.91 -15.40 6.63
C ALA A 12 4.49 -15.58 7.17
N LYS A 13 3.86 -14.52 7.67
CA LYS A 13 2.54 -14.59 8.32
C LYS A 13 1.74 -13.32 8.12
N CYS A 14 0.46 -13.45 7.77
CA CYS A 14 -0.45 -12.30 7.70
C CYS A 14 -0.96 -11.87 9.08
N SER A 15 -1.59 -10.69 9.17
CA SER A 15 -2.10 -10.14 10.44
C SER A 15 -3.02 -11.10 11.20
N CYS A 16 -3.90 -11.85 10.53
CA CYS A 16 -4.81 -12.76 11.23
C CYS A 16 -4.25 -14.17 11.49
N GLY A 17 -3.12 -14.53 10.86
CA GLY A 17 -2.52 -15.86 10.97
C GLY A 17 -3.14 -16.97 10.12
N ASP A 18 -4.28 -16.75 9.45
CA ASP A 18 -4.86 -17.75 8.52
C ASP A 18 -3.90 -18.11 7.37
N VAL A 19 -3.09 -17.14 6.94
CA VAL A 19 -1.97 -17.38 6.03
C VAL A 19 -0.68 -17.37 6.83
N HIS A 20 -0.05 -18.54 6.92
CA HIS A 20 1.20 -18.77 7.63
C HIS A 20 2.05 -19.74 6.82
N LEU A 21 3.16 -19.24 6.29
CA LEU A 21 4.00 -19.90 5.30
C LEU A 21 5.45 -19.99 5.79
N THR A 22 6.16 -20.97 5.28
CA THR A 22 7.63 -21.03 5.33
C THR A 22 8.21 -21.30 3.95
N PHE A 23 9.42 -20.82 3.73
CA PHE A 23 10.19 -21.03 2.51
C PHE A 23 11.57 -21.55 2.90
N ASP A 24 11.97 -22.71 2.39
CA ASP A 24 13.33 -23.22 2.57
C ASP A 24 14.20 -22.67 1.44
N VAL A 25 14.97 -21.64 1.77
CA VAL A 25 15.79 -20.90 0.80
C VAL A 25 17.22 -21.42 0.86
N PRO A 26 17.82 -21.86 -0.26
CA PRO A 26 19.25 -22.15 -0.32
C PRO A 26 20.07 -20.96 0.20
N VAL A 27 20.99 -21.20 1.13
CA VAL A 27 21.81 -20.12 1.73
C VAL A 27 22.61 -19.37 0.66
N SER A 28 22.97 -20.05 -0.44
CA SER A 28 23.65 -19.44 -1.60
C SER A 28 22.83 -18.39 -2.36
N LEU A 29 21.51 -18.31 -2.14
CA LEU A 29 20.63 -17.28 -2.71
C LEU A 29 20.43 -16.08 -1.77
N LEU A 30 20.93 -16.15 -0.54
CA LEU A 30 20.79 -15.08 0.43
C LEU A 30 21.89 -14.01 0.28
N PRO A 31 21.56 -12.73 0.47
CA PRO A 31 20.22 -12.18 0.68
C PRO A 31 19.39 -12.16 -0.61
N LEU A 32 18.09 -12.44 -0.50
CA LEU A 32 17.15 -12.39 -1.61
C LEU A 32 16.98 -10.94 -2.13
N PRO A 33 17.05 -10.70 -3.45
CA PRO A 33 16.87 -9.37 -4.01
C PRO A 33 15.40 -8.93 -3.92
N VAL A 34 15.18 -7.72 -3.38
CA VAL A 34 13.85 -7.12 -3.26
C VAL A 34 13.75 -5.92 -4.18
N TYR A 35 12.68 -5.87 -4.95
CA TYR A 35 12.31 -4.73 -5.78
C TYR A 35 11.01 -4.08 -5.28
N LEU A 36 10.93 -2.77 -5.49
CA LEU A 36 9.72 -1.98 -5.25
C LEU A 36 9.02 -1.74 -6.59
N CYS A 37 7.85 -2.34 -6.78
CA CYS A 37 7.06 -2.12 -8.00
C CYS A 37 6.08 -0.97 -7.81
N HIS A 38 6.20 0.01 -8.69
CA HIS A 38 5.37 1.21 -8.70
C HIS A 38 4.32 1.19 -9.79
N CYS A 39 4.14 0.11 -10.55
CA CYS A 39 3.17 0.13 -11.65
C CYS A 39 1.73 0.33 -11.13
N SER A 40 0.88 0.95 -11.95
CA SER A 40 -0.52 1.19 -11.57
C SER A 40 -1.27 -0.09 -11.20
N LEU A 41 -0.99 -1.22 -11.86
CA LEU A 41 -1.57 -2.52 -11.52
C LEU A 41 -1.27 -2.88 -10.06
N CYS A 42 0.00 -2.85 -9.65
CA CYS A 42 0.41 -3.21 -8.29
C CYS A 42 -0.20 -2.26 -7.25
N ARG A 43 -0.19 -0.94 -7.51
CA ARG A 43 -0.78 0.03 -6.58
C ARG A 43 -2.28 -0.15 -6.43
N TYR A 44 -3.01 -0.24 -7.54
CA TYR A 44 -4.46 -0.34 -7.54
C TYR A 44 -4.96 -1.69 -7.04
N ALA A 45 -4.17 -2.76 -7.22
CA ALA A 45 -4.50 -4.11 -6.76
C ALA A 45 -4.20 -4.31 -5.28
N THR A 46 -3.21 -3.61 -4.72
CA THR A 46 -2.83 -3.72 -3.30
C THR A 46 -3.39 -2.62 -2.40
N GLY A 47 -3.68 -1.46 -2.97
CA GLY A 47 -4.02 -0.24 -2.24
C GLY A 47 -2.81 0.50 -1.67
N SER A 48 -1.59 0.04 -1.94
CA SER A 48 -0.35 0.64 -1.46
C SER A 48 0.35 1.50 -2.51
N PRO A 49 1.23 2.44 -2.10
CA PRO A 49 2.00 3.27 -3.03
C PRO A 49 2.96 2.47 -3.91
N CYS A 50 3.44 1.32 -3.43
CA CYS A 50 4.24 0.35 -4.16
C CYS A 50 4.19 -1.03 -3.46
N THR A 51 4.58 -2.10 -4.15
CA THR A 51 4.77 -3.43 -3.54
C THR A 51 6.24 -3.71 -3.24
N PHE A 52 6.52 -4.67 -2.36
CA PHE A 52 7.88 -5.08 -1.95
C PHE A 52 8.04 -6.56 -2.21
N HIS A 53 8.59 -6.93 -3.35
CA HIS A 53 8.54 -8.29 -3.86
C HIS A 53 9.95 -8.86 -4.06
N THR A 54 10.08 -10.17 -3.86
CA THR A 54 11.23 -10.95 -4.30
C THR A 54 10.74 -12.04 -5.24
N ALA A 55 11.41 -12.27 -6.36
CA ALA A 55 11.10 -13.39 -7.24
C ALA A 55 11.88 -14.63 -6.78
N LEU A 56 11.19 -15.70 -6.41
CA LEU A 56 11.85 -16.96 -6.06
C LEU A 56 12.12 -17.79 -7.33
N PRO A 57 13.15 -18.66 -7.32
CA PRO A 57 13.37 -19.62 -8.39
C PRO A 57 12.13 -20.52 -8.59
N GLU A 58 11.92 -20.97 -9.83
CA GLU A 58 10.87 -21.96 -10.12
C GLU A 58 11.09 -23.22 -9.26
N GLY A 59 10.01 -23.71 -8.65
CA GLY A 59 10.03 -24.89 -7.78
C GLY A 59 10.38 -24.61 -6.32
N LEU A 60 10.83 -23.41 -5.96
CA LEU A 60 10.93 -22.99 -4.56
C LEU A 60 9.53 -22.53 -4.08
N LEU A 61 8.77 -23.49 -3.57
CA LEU A 61 7.37 -23.32 -3.19
C LEU A 61 7.20 -23.11 -1.67
N PRO A 62 6.15 -22.38 -1.24
CA PRO A 62 5.85 -22.24 0.17
C PRO A 62 5.38 -23.56 0.78
N LYS A 63 5.67 -23.74 2.07
CA LYS A 63 5.05 -24.74 2.94
C LYS A 63 4.06 -24.03 3.86
N PHE A 64 2.81 -24.46 3.83
CA PHE A 64 1.78 -23.96 4.74
C PHE A 64 1.97 -24.57 6.14
N LEU A 65 1.84 -23.76 7.17
CA LEU A 65 2.00 -24.16 8.57
C LEU A 65 0.66 -24.24 9.30
N GLY A 66 0.52 -25.20 10.21
CA GLY A 66 -0.68 -25.38 11.04
C GLY A 66 -1.94 -25.57 10.19
N ASP A 67 -2.98 -24.78 10.49
CA ASP A 67 -4.26 -24.79 9.77
C ASP A 67 -4.27 -23.91 8.50
N SER A 68 -3.10 -23.37 8.12
CA SER A 68 -2.97 -22.61 6.88
C SER A 68 -3.02 -23.53 5.66
N SER A 69 -3.60 -23.06 4.57
CA SER A 69 -3.70 -23.78 3.31
C SER A 69 -3.98 -22.81 2.15
N GLU A 70 -3.91 -23.31 0.91
CA GLU A 70 -4.31 -22.52 -0.27
C GLU A 70 -5.78 -22.06 -0.19
N GLU A 71 -6.66 -22.78 0.52
CA GLU A 71 -8.07 -22.38 0.71
C GLU A 71 -8.23 -21.10 1.53
N LYS A 72 -7.20 -20.71 2.30
CA LYS A 72 -7.16 -19.44 3.04
C LYS A 72 -6.77 -18.26 2.16
N LEU A 73 -6.38 -18.50 0.91
CA LEU A 73 -6.04 -17.50 -0.09
C LEU A 73 -7.21 -17.24 -1.02
N THR A 74 -7.32 -16.00 -1.49
CA THR A 74 -8.06 -15.64 -2.70
C THR A 74 -7.03 -15.31 -3.77
N SER A 75 -7.15 -15.93 -4.93
CA SER A 75 -6.30 -15.67 -6.10
C SER A 75 -7.06 -14.84 -7.11
N TRP A 76 -6.51 -13.68 -7.47
CA TRP A 76 -7.08 -12.79 -8.46
C TRP A 76 -6.18 -12.70 -9.69
N LEU A 77 -6.70 -13.07 -10.85
CA LEU A 77 -6.03 -12.85 -12.13
C LEU A 77 -6.38 -11.48 -12.68
N SER A 78 -5.38 -10.65 -12.90
CA SER A 78 -5.60 -9.32 -13.47
C SER A 78 -6.06 -9.41 -14.93
N HIS A 79 -6.98 -8.53 -15.33
CA HIS A 79 -7.52 -8.50 -16.69
C HIS A 79 -6.47 -8.19 -17.76
N ASP A 80 -5.33 -7.60 -17.37
CA ASP A 80 -4.19 -7.33 -18.24
C ASP A 80 -3.22 -8.53 -18.39
N GLY A 81 -3.54 -9.68 -17.79
CA GLY A 81 -2.98 -10.97 -18.19
C GLY A 81 -1.47 -11.10 -18.03
N ARG A 82 -0.84 -10.44 -17.04
CA ARG A 82 0.62 -10.42 -16.83
C ARG A 82 1.23 -11.74 -16.34
N GLY A 83 0.59 -12.86 -16.62
CA GLY A 83 1.13 -14.20 -16.37
C GLY A 83 1.17 -14.64 -14.90
N CYS A 84 0.56 -13.87 -13.98
CA CYS A 84 0.46 -14.23 -12.57
C CYS A 84 -0.89 -13.84 -11.95
N THR A 85 -1.27 -14.52 -10.88
CA THR A 85 -2.34 -14.12 -9.97
C THR A 85 -1.76 -13.29 -8.83
N TYR A 86 -2.57 -12.41 -8.26
CA TYR A 86 -2.32 -11.79 -6.97
C TYR A 86 -3.03 -12.60 -5.91
N ASP A 87 -2.25 -13.22 -5.04
CA ASP A 87 -2.75 -14.05 -3.95
C ASP A 87 -2.75 -13.24 -2.65
N PHE A 88 -3.87 -13.27 -1.94
CA PHE A 88 -4.07 -12.53 -0.69
C PHE A 88 -4.92 -13.32 0.30
N CYS A 89 -4.78 -13.03 1.60
CA CYS A 89 -5.55 -13.69 2.65
C CYS A 89 -7.05 -13.37 2.51
N SER A 90 -7.88 -14.41 2.39
CA SER A 90 -9.34 -14.30 2.24
C SER A 90 -10.04 -13.61 3.42
N ARG A 91 -9.42 -13.61 4.61
CA ARG A 91 -9.96 -13.05 5.85
C ARG A 91 -9.54 -11.62 6.10
N CYS A 92 -8.25 -11.31 6.03
CA CYS A 92 -7.72 -9.98 6.38
C CYS A 92 -7.32 -9.10 5.18
N GLY A 93 -7.30 -9.63 3.95
CA GLY A 93 -6.92 -8.88 2.75
C GLY A 93 -5.41 -8.76 2.50
N CYS A 94 -4.59 -9.27 3.41
CA CYS A 94 -3.12 -9.21 3.30
C CYS A 94 -2.62 -9.84 2.01
N HIS A 95 -1.97 -9.04 1.16
CA HIS A 95 -1.28 -9.56 -0.01
C HIS A 95 -0.14 -10.46 0.41
N VAL A 96 -0.03 -11.60 -0.27
CA VAL A 96 0.97 -12.63 -0.01
C VAL A 96 2.00 -12.66 -1.13
N GLY A 97 1.59 -12.43 -2.38
CA GLY A 97 2.50 -12.31 -3.50
C GLY A 97 1.83 -12.44 -4.86
N GLY A 98 2.66 -12.32 -5.90
CA GLY A 98 2.32 -12.77 -7.25
C GLY A 98 2.64 -14.24 -7.42
N VAL A 99 1.76 -15.02 -8.05
CA VAL A 99 1.97 -16.46 -8.29
C VAL A 99 1.76 -16.76 -9.77
N SER A 100 2.71 -17.43 -10.43
CA SER A 100 2.56 -17.81 -11.84
C SER A 100 1.29 -18.65 -12.05
N ILE A 101 0.73 -18.64 -13.26
CA ILE A 101 -0.53 -19.37 -13.55
C ILE A 101 -0.40 -20.89 -13.29
N ASP A 102 0.77 -21.46 -13.56
CA ASP A 102 1.08 -22.86 -13.27
C ASP A 102 1.46 -23.11 -11.79
N ARG A 103 1.46 -22.06 -10.97
CA ARG A 103 1.81 -22.01 -9.55
C ARG A 103 3.21 -22.50 -9.18
N LYS A 104 4.11 -22.62 -10.18
CA LYS A 104 5.49 -23.08 -9.98
C LYS A 104 6.45 -21.97 -9.57
N GLN A 105 6.08 -20.71 -9.77
CA GLN A 105 6.90 -19.57 -9.43
C GLN A 105 6.15 -18.61 -8.52
N TRP A 106 6.74 -18.36 -7.36
CA TRP A 106 6.22 -17.43 -6.35
C TRP A 106 7.06 -16.17 -6.33
N THR A 107 6.37 -15.04 -6.31
CA THR A 107 6.94 -13.72 -6.06
C THR A 107 6.30 -13.16 -4.78
N PRO A 108 6.69 -13.66 -3.60
CA PRO A 108 6.06 -13.24 -2.35
C PRO A 108 6.35 -11.78 -2.05
N THR A 109 5.42 -11.14 -1.34
CA THR A 109 5.75 -9.90 -0.65
C THR A 109 6.68 -10.19 0.50
N THR A 110 7.79 -9.46 0.57
CA THR A 110 8.75 -9.61 1.66
C THR A 110 8.23 -9.00 2.96
N SER A 111 7.14 -8.24 2.89
CA SER A 111 6.58 -7.45 3.99
C SER A 111 5.89 -8.26 5.06
N ILE A 112 5.63 -9.55 4.85
CA ILE A 112 4.96 -10.42 5.81
C ILE A 112 5.92 -11.41 6.45
N PHE A 113 7.20 -11.37 6.07
CA PHE A 113 8.24 -12.19 6.70
C PHE A 113 8.51 -11.69 8.12
N THR A 114 8.81 -12.63 9.03
CA THR A 114 9.07 -12.33 10.44
C THR A 114 10.47 -11.73 10.65
N ASP A 115 11.44 -12.12 9.82
CA ASP A 115 12.82 -11.62 9.84
C ASP A 115 13.19 -11.01 8.47
N HIS A 116 13.07 -9.68 8.37
CA HIS A 116 13.44 -8.88 7.20
C HIS A 116 14.81 -8.19 7.40
N GLY A 117 15.77 -8.91 7.98
CA GLY A 117 17.14 -8.44 8.13
C GLY A 117 17.93 -8.42 6.81
N PRO A 118 19.05 -7.66 6.77
CA PRO A 118 19.93 -7.57 5.60
C PRO A 118 20.59 -8.88 5.19
N GLU A 119 20.64 -9.85 6.10
CA GLU A 119 21.14 -11.20 5.83
C GLU A 119 20.14 -12.02 4.99
N ASN A 120 18.85 -11.68 5.02
CA ASN A 120 17.80 -12.41 4.33
C ASN A 120 17.32 -11.68 3.08
N PHE A 121 17.23 -10.36 3.12
CA PHE A 121 16.63 -9.55 2.08
C PHE A 121 17.47 -8.31 1.78
N LYS A 122 17.57 -7.96 0.50
CA LYS A 122 18.24 -6.76 0.04
C LYS A 122 17.35 -5.95 -0.90
N ILE A 123 16.80 -4.85 -0.39
CA ILE A 123 16.11 -3.86 -1.22
C ILE A 123 17.14 -3.14 -2.09
N GLY A 124 16.99 -3.26 -3.41
CA GLY A 124 17.99 -2.75 -4.34
C GLY A 124 17.46 -2.09 -5.61
N GLN A 125 16.15 -2.13 -5.86
CA GLN A 125 15.62 -1.69 -7.14
C GLN A 125 14.20 -1.11 -7.05
N HIS A 126 13.96 -0.02 -7.77
CA HIS A 126 12.63 0.40 -8.19
C HIS A 126 12.33 -0.12 -9.59
N VAL A 127 11.10 -0.60 -9.80
CA VAL A 127 10.61 -1.02 -11.11
C VAL A 127 9.31 -0.30 -11.45
N PHE A 128 9.14 0.07 -12.72
CA PHE A 128 7.98 0.83 -13.21
C PHE A 128 7.77 2.17 -12.47
N SER A 129 8.85 2.81 -12.01
CA SER A 129 8.80 4.10 -11.27
C SER A 129 8.15 5.22 -12.07
N GLU A 130 8.27 5.21 -13.41
CA GLU A 130 7.61 6.19 -14.28
C GLU A 130 6.07 6.14 -14.20
N SER A 131 5.50 4.99 -13.82
CA SER A 131 4.05 4.87 -13.56
C SER A 131 3.56 5.73 -12.41
N ALA A 132 4.45 6.24 -11.55
CA ALA A 132 4.09 7.15 -10.47
C ALA A 132 3.82 8.58 -10.99
N LYS A 133 4.37 8.94 -12.16
CA LYS A 133 4.38 10.28 -12.79
C LYS A 133 5.12 11.36 -11.99
N ASP A 134 4.74 11.58 -10.75
CA ASP A 134 5.36 12.53 -9.81
C ASP A 134 6.53 11.91 -9.01
N GLY A 135 6.93 10.69 -9.38
CA GLY A 135 8.00 9.92 -8.76
C GLY A 135 7.59 9.16 -7.49
N GLY A 136 6.57 9.62 -6.76
CA GLY A 136 6.11 8.99 -5.52
C GLY A 136 7.27 8.60 -4.58
N ILE A 137 7.21 7.40 -4.01
CA ILE A 137 8.26 6.88 -3.12
C ILE A 137 9.61 6.73 -3.82
N SER A 138 9.65 6.49 -5.14
CA SER A 138 10.91 6.28 -5.86
C SER A 138 11.79 7.53 -5.94
N SER A 139 11.21 8.73 -5.82
CA SER A 139 11.97 9.98 -5.73
C SER A 139 12.47 10.27 -4.31
N MET A 140 11.82 9.71 -3.29
CA MET A 140 12.17 9.91 -1.88
C MET A 140 13.24 8.92 -1.42
N VAL A 141 13.06 7.64 -1.75
CA VAL A 141 13.91 6.52 -1.32
C VAL A 141 14.93 6.20 -2.42
N THR A 142 15.85 7.12 -2.67
CA THR A 142 16.88 6.92 -3.71
C THR A 142 18.07 6.09 -3.24
N HIS A 143 18.28 6.01 -1.92
CA HIS A 143 19.38 5.29 -1.29
C HIS A 143 18.88 4.53 -0.06
N ILE A 144 19.40 3.33 0.16
CA ILE A 144 19.22 2.56 1.40
C ILE A 144 20.61 2.19 1.91
N ARG A 145 20.91 2.55 3.17
CA ARG A 145 22.23 2.29 3.80
C ARG A 145 23.40 2.81 2.96
N GLY A 146 23.23 3.98 2.36
CA GLY A 146 24.22 4.61 1.47
C GLY A 146 24.35 3.97 0.08
N GLN A 147 23.64 2.88 -0.22
CA GLN A 147 23.63 2.27 -1.55
C GLN A 147 22.49 2.88 -2.38
N GLN A 148 22.82 3.39 -3.57
CA GLN A 148 21.83 3.88 -4.50
C GLN A 148 20.97 2.72 -5.02
N LEU A 149 19.66 2.90 -5.06
CA LEU A 149 18.74 1.92 -5.65
C LEU A 149 18.79 2.03 -7.17
N GLY A 150 18.80 0.88 -7.84
CA GLY A 150 18.59 0.83 -9.29
C GLY A 150 17.18 1.27 -9.66
N SER A 151 16.99 1.74 -10.88
CA SER A 151 15.67 2.05 -11.44
C SER A 151 15.55 1.36 -12.79
N TRP A 152 14.52 0.54 -12.97
CA TRP A 152 14.21 -0.10 -14.23
C TRP A 152 12.80 0.29 -14.69
N ASN A 153 12.70 0.76 -15.92
CA ASN A 153 11.45 0.97 -16.63
C ASN A 153 11.54 0.26 -17.99
N PRO A 154 10.42 -0.26 -18.51
CA PRO A 154 10.36 -0.76 -19.87
C PRO A 154 10.72 0.33 -20.88
N ALA A 155 11.20 -0.07 -22.06
CA ALA A 155 11.47 0.87 -23.15
C ALA A 155 10.17 1.57 -23.61
N ALA A 156 10.27 2.81 -24.12
CA ALA A 156 9.09 3.62 -24.45
C ALA A 156 8.18 3.01 -25.52
N ASP A 157 8.70 2.11 -26.35
CA ASP A 157 7.98 1.36 -27.38
C ASP A 157 7.38 0.03 -26.88
N ASP A 158 7.70 -0.39 -25.65
CA ASP A 158 7.12 -1.57 -25.03
C ASP A 158 5.66 -1.30 -24.60
N PRO A 159 4.68 -2.18 -24.91
CA PRO A 159 3.29 -2.00 -24.49
C PRO A 159 3.10 -1.84 -22.97
N THR A 160 4.00 -2.41 -22.17
CA THR A 160 3.98 -2.32 -20.70
C THR A 160 4.47 -0.97 -20.17
N ALA A 161 5.10 -0.14 -21.00
CA ALA A 161 5.48 1.24 -20.67
C ALA A 161 4.30 2.22 -20.70
N LYS A 162 3.17 1.82 -21.30
CA LYS A 162 1.99 2.68 -21.38
C LYS A 162 1.46 3.01 -19.98
N LEU A 163 1.54 4.29 -19.63
CA LEU A 163 1.05 4.79 -18.36
C LEU A 163 -0.48 4.74 -18.30
N VAL A 164 -1.01 4.43 -17.11
CA VAL A 164 -2.45 4.50 -16.86
C VAL A 164 -2.83 5.95 -16.59
N GLU A 165 -3.57 6.53 -17.52
CA GLU A 165 -4.07 7.90 -17.41
C GLU A 165 -5.35 7.95 -16.57
N SER A 166 -5.35 8.83 -15.57
CA SER A 166 -6.53 9.16 -14.77
C SER A 166 -7.14 10.44 -15.28
N LYS A 167 -8.47 10.56 -15.22
CA LYS A 167 -9.20 11.74 -15.68
C LYS A 167 -9.63 12.57 -14.49
N ALA A 168 -9.62 13.89 -14.65
CA ALA A 168 -10.30 14.78 -13.71
C ALA A 168 -11.81 14.45 -13.73
N GLU A 169 -12.41 14.38 -12.55
CA GLU A 169 -13.84 14.12 -12.38
C GLU A 169 -14.52 15.31 -11.70
N VAL A 170 -15.78 15.52 -12.07
CA VAL A 170 -16.62 16.60 -11.55
C VAL A 170 -17.96 15.98 -11.15
N GLY A 171 -18.47 16.35 -9.99
CA GLY A 171 -19.76 15.89 -9.48
C GLY A 171 -20.93 16.57 -10.18
N GLU A 172 -22.16 16.14 -9.87
CA GLU A 172 -23.40 16.77 -10.37
C GLU A 172 -23.54 18.24 -9.91
N ASP A 173 -22.87 18.61 -8.82
CA ASP A 173 -22.79 19.96 -8.28
C ASP A 173 -21.80 20.87 -9.02
N GLY A 174 -21.09 20.35 -10.04
CA GLY A 174 -20.08 21.10 -10.78
C GLY A 174 -18.72 21.22 -10.06
N GLU A 175 -18.58 20.60 -8.88
CA GLU A 175 -17.35 20.65 -8.08
C GLU A 175 -16.46 19.44 -8.35
N GLU A 176 -15.14 19.62 -8.20
CA GLU A 176 -14.16 18.55 -8.43
C GLU A 176 -14.39 17.32 -7.53
N ARG A 177 -14.00 16.15 -8.05
CA ARG A 177 -14.02 14.85 -7.36
C ARG A 177 -12.72 14.11 -7.55
N LEU A 178 -12.20 13.51 -6.48
CA LEU A 178 -11.07 12.59 -6.54
C LEU A 178 -11.59 11.15 -6.52
N ARG A 179 -11.33 10.42 -7.60
CA ARG A 179 -11.69 9.01 -7.70
C ARG A 179 -10.77 8.15 -6.86
N ALA A 180 -11.37 7.27 -6.06
CA ALA A 180 -10.73 6.16 -5.37
C ALA A 180 -11.31 4.85 -5.93
N GLN A 181 -10.47 4.01 -6.52
CA GLN A 181 -10.91 2.79 -7.19
C GLN A 181 -9.87 1.67 -7.08
N CYS A 182 -10.29 0.46 -6.73
CA CYS A 182 -9.39 -0.71 -6.78
C CYS A 182 -9.18 -1.18 -8.23
N GLN A 183 -8.22 -2.07 -8.45
CA GLN A 183 -7.87 -2.49 -9.80
C GLN A 183 -9.00 -3.21 -10.55
N CYS A 184 -9.78 -4.06 -9.87
CA CYS A 184 -10.89 -4.77 -10.51
C CYS A 184 -12.15 -3.91 -10.69
N GLY A 185 -12.15 -2.66 -10.20
CA GLY A 185 -13.31 -1.76 -10.23
C GLY A 185 -14.46 -2.14 -9.29
N GLY A 186 -14.36 -3.27 -8.58
CA GLY A 186 -15.39 -3.74 -7.64
C GLY A 186 -15.57 -2.83 -6.42
N VAL A 187 -14.56 -2.04 -6.08
CA VAL A 187 -14.66 -0.90 -5.15
C VAL A 187 -14.35 0.36 -5.94
N SER A 188 -15.30 1.29 -6.01
CA SER A 188 -15.14 2.57 -6.68
C SER A 188 -16.05 3.62 -6.05
N PHE A 189 -15.47 4.75 -5.69
CA PHE A 189 -16.17 5.92 -5.15
C PHE A 189 -15.35 7.19 -5.42
N THR A 190 -15.93 8.35 -5.14
CA THR A 190 -15.20 9.62 -5.19
C THR A 190 -15.19 10.31 -3.84
N ILE A 191 -14.22 11.20 -3.68
CA ILE A 191 -13.99 12.01 -2.49
C ILE A 191 -14.18 13.48 -2.88
N ARG A 192 -14.91 14.23 -2.06
CA ARG A 192 -15.08 15.68 -2.21
C ARG A 192 -13.93 16.46 -1.58
N ARG A 193 -13.81 17.74 -1.97
CA ARG A 193 -12.98 18.74 -1.28
C ARG A 193 -13.51 19.00 0.14
N PRO A 194 -12.66 19.50 1.06
CA PRO A 194 -13.14 20.05 2.33
C PRO A 194 -14.20 21.14 2.07
N THR A 195 -15.31 21.07 2.81
CA THR A 195 -16.39 22.07 2.72
C THR A 195 -16.31 23.05 3.89
N GLN A 196 -17.03 24.17 3.80
CA GLN A 196 -17.09 25.12 4.92
C GLN A 196 -17.60 24.46 6.22
N ALA A 197 -18.58 23.55 6.11
CA ALA A 197 -19.09 22.80 7.25
C ALA A 197 -18.01 21.92 7.93
N VAL A 198 -17.07 21.37 7.16
CA VAL A 198 -15.91 20.63 7.71
C VAL A 198 -14.94 21.59 8.41
N LEU A 199 -14.70 22.76 7.83
CA LEU A 199 -13.79 23.76 8.40
C LEU A 199 -14.33 24.35 9.72
N ASP A 200 -15.64 24.52 9.81
CA ASP A 200 -16.32 25.04 11.00
C ASP A 200 -16.47 23.99 12.12
N ASP A 201 -16.29 22.70 11.80
CA ASP A 201 -16.37 21.60 12.75
C ASP A 201 -15.02 21.37 13.47
N PRO A 202 -14.94 21.50 14.82
CA PRO A 202 -13.69 21.36 15.57
C PRO A 202 -13.04 19.97 15.53
N VAL A 203 -13.79 18.93 15.18
CA VAL A 203 -13.29 17.56 15.02
C VAL A 203 -12.81 17.36 13.60
N LEU A 204 -13.66 17.68 12.61
CA LEU A 204 -13.35 17.37 11.20
C LEU A 204 -12.26 18.27 10.61
N SER A 205 -12.17 19.52 11.05
CA SER A 205 -11.15 20.48 10.59
C SER A 205 -9.71 20.02 10.86
N LYS A 206 -9.48 19.11 11.82
CA LYS A 206 -8.16 18.53 12.13
C LYS A 206 -7.60 17.64 11.01
N PHE A 207 -8.45 17.20 10.09
CA PHE A 207 -8.06 16.35 8.95
C PHE A 207 -7.80 17.16 7.67
N VAL A 208 -8.08 18.46 7.70
CA VAL A 208 -7.83 19.38 6.60
C VAL A 208 -6.41 19.92 6.72
N SER A 209 -5.78 20.13 5.57
CA SER A 209 -4.44 20.71 5.53
C SER A 209 -4.35 22.06 6.25
N THR A 210 -3.27 22.21 7.03
CA THR A 210 -2.93 23.48 7.69
C THR A 210 -2.47 24.53 6.69
N ARG A 211 -2.00 24.11 5.50
CA ARG A 211 -1.46 24.98 4.46
C ARG A 211 -2.47 25.36 3.38
N ASP A 212 -3.35 24.45 3.03
CA ASP A 212 -4.37 24.68 2.00
C ASP A 212 -5.70 24.09 2.43
N LYS A 213 -6.66 24.96 2.74
CA LYS A 213 -7.99 24.57 3.21
C LYS A 213 -8.84 23.83 2.17
N LYS A 214 -8.35 23.68 0.93
CA LYS A 214 -8.95 22.85 -0.11
C LYS A 214 -8.36 21.43 -0.20
N LYS A 215 -7.38 21.10 0.65
CA LYS A 215 -6.67 19.81 0.64
C LYS A 215 -6.89 19.01 1.91
N TRP A 216 -6.90 17.69 1.77
CA TRP A 216 -6.85 16.76 2.89
C TRP A 216 -5.41 16.54 3.33
N MET A 217 -5.22 16.10 4.57
CA MET A 217 -3.92 15.60 5.02
C MET A 217 -3.64 14.21 4.46
N GLY A 218 -2.40 13.98 4.05
CA GLY A 218 -1.87 12.67 3.66
C GLY A 218 -0.65 12.30 4.50
N LEU A 219 -0.41 11.01 4.71
CA LEU A 219 0.82 10.53 5.35
C LEU A 219 1.20 9.13 4.88
N TYR A 220 2.47 8.78 5.04
CA TYR A 220 2.93 7.39 4.98
C TYR A 220 2.97 6.77 6.38
N ASP A 221 2.47 5.55 6.49
CA ASP A 221 2.44 4.74 7.69
C ASP A 221 3.28 3.47 7.48
N ILE A 222 4.20 3.23 8.41
CA ILE A 222 5.11 2.07 8.42
C ILE A 222 4.95 1.23 9.70
N CYS A 223 3.75 1.22 10.30
CA CYS A 223 3.44 0.36 11.44
C CYS A 223 3.34 -1.12 11.05
N ASN A 224 3.57 -2.00 12.04
CA ASN A 224 3.51 -3.45 11.83
C ASN A 224 2.11 -3.93 11.42
N ASP A 225 1.04 -3.32 11.95
CA ASP A 225 -0.33 -3.76 11.65
C ASP A 225 -0.70 -3.46 10.20
N CYS A 226 -0.47 -2.23 9.72
CA CYS A 226 -0.71 -1.87 8.32
C CYS A 226 0.16 -2.73 7.39
N ARG A 227 1.42 -2.97 7.77
CA ARG A 227 2.30 -3.88 7.03
C ARG A 227 1.71 -5.28 6.89
N LEU A 228 1.25 -5.88 7.98
CA LEU A 228 0.74 -7.25 8.01
C LEU A 228 -0.70 -7.39 7.49
N VAL A 229 -1.48 -6.31 7.44
CA VAL A 229 -2.83 -6.31 6.86
C VAL A 229 -2.80 -6.03 5.36
N THR A 230 -1.88 -5.21 4.88
CA THR A 230 -1.80 -4.87 3.46
C THR A 230 -0.80 -5.73 2.70
N GLY A 231 0.27 -6.18 3.35
CA GLY A 231 1.36 -6.91 2.72
C GLY A 231 2.39 -6.00 2.07
N THR A 232 2.62 -4.79 2.59
CA THR A 232 3.62 -3.82 2.09
C THR A 232 4.37 -3.14 3.24
N HIS A 233 5.63 -2.73 3.06
CA HIS A 233 6.39 -2.07 4.16
C HIS A 233 5.84 -0.68 4.51
N VAL A 234 5.09 -0.07 3.60
CA VAL A 234 4.49 1.26 3.75
C VAL A 234 3.09 1.26 3.13
N VAL A 235 2.19 1.98 3.77
CA VAL A 235 0.86 2.33 3.25
C VAL A 235 0.72 3.84 3.31
N GLY A 236 0.11 4.46 2.30
CA GLY A 236 -0.21 5.89 2.36
C GLY A 236 -1.70 6.06 2.69
N TRP A 237 -2.02 6.99 3.59
CA TRP A 237 -3.38 7.28 4.04
C TRP A 237 -3.74 8.74 3.80
N THR A 238 -4.98 9.00 3.37
CA THR A 238 -5.62 10.32 3.44
C THR A 238 -6.88 10.24 4.30
N PHE A 239 -7.20 11.31 5.02
CA PHE A 239 -8.25 11.29 6.06
C PHE A 239 -9.45 12.10 5.61
N VAL A 240 -10.61 11.44 5.49
CA VAL A 240 -11.79 12.05 4.88
C VAL A 240 -13.03 11.72 5.70
N PRO A 241 -13.90 12.71 6.02
CA PRO A 241 -15.22 12.45 6.57
C PRO A 241 -16.02 11.53 5.65
N LEU A 242 -16.61 10.47 6.19
CA LEU A 242 -17.32 9.48 5.40
C LEU A 242 -18.51 10.07 4.63
N SER A 243 -19.10 11.15 5.15
CA SER A 243 -20.15 11.96 4.52
C SER A 243 -19.72 12.66 3.23
N LEU A 244 -18.41 12.78 2.97
CA LEU A 244 -17.83 13.35 1.76
C LEU A 244 -17.37 12.29 0.75
N CYS A 245 -17.73 11.03 0.97
CA CYS A 245 -17.57 9.95 -0.01
C CYS A 245 -18.86 9.77 -0.82
N GLU A 246 -18.72 9.60 -2.14
CA GLU A 246 -19.84 9.42 -3.07
C GLU A 246 -19.65 8.14 -3.92
N PRO A 247 -20.62 7.20 -3.93
CA PRO A 247 -21.91 7.24 -3.23
C PRO A 247 -21.73 7.17 -1.71
N ARG A 248 -22.80 7.50 -0.95
CA ARG A 248 -22.77 7.46 0.53
C ARG A 248 -22.33 6.06 0.99
N ILE A 249 -21.29 6.04 1.83
CA ILE A 249 -20.79 4.84 2.49
C ILE A 249 -21.22 4.94 3.96
N ASP A 250 -21.73 3.86 4.53
CA ASP A 250 -22.09 3.82 5.95
C ASP A 250 -20.92 3.35 6.83
N THR A 251 -21.09 3.40 8.15
CA THR A 251 -20.05 3.04 9.13
C THR A 251 -19.65 1.57 9.10
N THR A 252 -20.32 0.72 8.31
CA THR A 252 -19.88 -0.65 8.02
C THR A 252 -18.77 -0.71 6.97
N LEU A 253 -18.47 0.41 6.29
CA LEU A 253 -17.44 0.55 5.25
C LEU A 253 -17.61 -0.41 4.07
N LYS A 254 -18.85 -0.87 3.85
CA LYS A 254 -19.21 -1.74 2.74
C LYS A 254 -19.56 -0.91 1.51
N ILE A 255 -18.83 -1.13 0.44
CA ILE A 255 -19.08 -0.58 -0.88
C ILE A 255 -18.64 -1.59 -1.96
N GLY A 256 -19.56 -1.89 -2.88
CA GLY A 256 -19.31 -2.85 -3.96
C GLY A 256 -18.80 -4.21 -3.44
N THR A 257 -17.61 -4.63 -3.84
CA THR A 257 -17.02 -5.93 -3.45
C THR A 257 -16.18 -5.87 -2.18
N SER A 258 -16.18 -4.77 -1.43
CA SER A 258 -15.40 -4.64 -0.20
C SER A 258 -15.82 -5.65 0.87
N LYS A 259 -14.85 -6.21 1.57
CA LYS A 259 -15.00 -6.96 2.82
C LYS A 259 -14.41 -6.16 3.96
N THR A 260 -14.95 -6.33 5.16
CA THR A 260 -14.43 -5.68 6.37
C THR A 260 -13.90 -6.69 7.37
N TYR A 261 -12.82 -6.30 8.06
CA TYR A 261 -12.13 -7.09 9.05
C TYR A 261 -11.77 -6.25 10.26
N SER A 262 -12.06 -6.76 11.46
CA SER A 262 -11.66 -6.14 12.72
C SER A 262 -10.37 -6.78 13.21
N THR A 263 -9.29 -6.00 13.24
CA THR A 263 -7.97 -6.48 13.71
C THR A 263 -7.87 -6.51 15.23
N SER A 264 -8.57 -5.62 15.90
CA SER A 264 -8.60 -5.47 17.36
C SER A 264 -9.88 -4.73 17.75
N GLU A 265 -10.20 -4.71 19.05
CA GLU A 265 -11.32 -3.92 19.56
C GLU A 265 -11.23 -2.46 19.10
N GLY A 266 -12.35 -1.91 18.63
CA GLY A 266 -12.42 -0.52 18.15
C GLY A 266 -11.88 -0.28 16.74
N VAL A 267 -11.17 -1.23 16.13
CA VAL A 267 -10.58 -1.09 14.79
C VAL A 267 -11.39 -1.82 13.72
N LEU A 268 -11.62 -1.15 12.59
CA LEU A 268 -12.27 -1.71 11.41
C LEU A 268 -11.45 -1.36 10.17
N ARG A 269 -11.15 -2.39 9.38
CA ARG A 269 -10.41 -2.28 8.12
C ARG A 269 -11.25 -2.80 6.98
N SER A 270 -11.06 -2.27 5.77
CA SER A 270 -11.78 -2.68 4.57
C SER A 270 -10.81 -2.95 3.43
N PHE A 271 -11.06 -4.02 2.68
CA PHE A 271 -10.31 -4.40 1.49
C PHE A 271 -11.25 -4.91 0.40
N CYS A 272 -10.85 -4.85 -0.87
CA CYS A 272 -11.62 -5.41 -1.97
C CYS A 272 -11.60 -6.94 -1.89
N GLY A 273 -12.76 -7.56 -1.73
CA GLY A 273 -12.89 -9.02 -1.67
C GLY A 273 -12.59 -9.75 -2.98
N THR A 274 -12.42 -9.02 -4.09
CA THR A 274 -12.07 -9.56 -5.41
C THR A 274 -10.58 -9.49 -5.69
N CYS A 275 -9.95 -8.32 -5.57
CA CYS A 275 -8.53 -8.13 -5.93
C CYS A 275 -7.57 -7.95 -4.73
N GLY A 276 -8.08 -7.86 -3.51
CA GLY A 276 -7.28 -7.74 -2.29
C GLY A 276 -6.96 -6.31 -1.86
N ALA A 277 -7.18 -5.32 -2.75
CA ALA A 277 -6.79 -3.94 -2.50
C ALA A 277 -7.27 -3.40 -1.15
N THR A 278 -6.34 -2.90 -0.33
CA THR A 278 -6.67 -2.17 0.90
C THR A 278 -7.45 -0.91 0.52
N VAL A 279 -8.53 -0.61 1.24
CA VAL A 279 -9.43 0.52 0.94
C VAL A 279 -9.51 1.49 2.11
N PHE A 280 -9.99 1.02 3.27
CA PHE A 280 -10.27 1.88 4.42
C PHE A 280 -9.62 1.36 5.70
N PHE A 281 -9.28 2.28 6.58
CA PHE A 281 -9.08 2.05 8.00
C PHE A 281 -9.92 3.04 8.82
N THR A 282 -10.42 2.61 9.97
CA THR A 282 -11.00 3.48 10.99
C THR A 282 -10.81 2.85 12.37
N CYS A 283 -10.77 3.68 13.41
CA CYS A 283 -10.69 3.27 14.81
C CYS A 283 -11.76 3.98 15.64
N THR A 284 -11.79 3.76 16.96
CA THR A 284 -12.77 4.39 17.85
C THR A 284 -12.65 5.91 17.85
N GLU A 285 -11.41 6.42 17.87
CA GLU A 285 -11.09 7.85 17.89
C GLU A 285 -11.55 8.57 16.61
N ARG A 286 -11.61 7.84 15.49
CA ARG A 286 -12.11 8.33 14.19
C ARG A 286 -13.64 8.34 14.08
N ARG A 287 -14.36 7.84 15.10
CA ARG A 287 -15.82 7.63 15.08
C ARG A 287 -16.52 8.19 16.33
N PRO A 288 -16.37 9.49 16.65
CA PRO A 288 -17.04 10.06 17.82
C PRO A 288 -18.57 10.01 17.70
N ASN A 289 -19.10 10.14 16.48
CA ASN A 289 -20.50 9.90 16.12
C ASN A 289 -20.63 9.70 14.60
N GLU A 290 -21.84 9.39 14.11
CA GLU A 290 -22.09 9.13 12.69
C GLU A 290 -21.77 10.34 11.79
N ALA A 291 -22.11 11.55 12.22
CA ALA A 291 -21.88 12.77 11.43
C ALA A 291 -20.40 13.16 11.33
N GLN A 292 -19.60 12.78 12.33
CA GLN A 292 -18.18 13.09 12.44
C GLN A 292 -17.27 11.88 12.21
N THR A 293 -17.80 10.82 11.61
CA THR A 293 -16.99 9.63 11.28
C THR A 293 -16.01 9.95 10.16
N VAL A 294 -14.73 9.73 10.43
CA VAL A 294 -13.61 9.87 9.49
C VAL A 294 -13.06 8.49 9.14
N VAL A 295 -12.66 8.33 7.88
CA VAL A 295 -11.97 7.15 7.40
C VAL A 295 -10.63 7.52 6.81
N ASP A 296 -9.66 6.65 7.04
CA ASP A 296 -8.36 6.68 6.41
C ASP A 296 -8.51 5.90 5.09
N ILE A 297 -8.26 6.56 3.96
CA ILE A 297 -8.41 6.01 2.62
C ILE A 297 -7.03 5.70 2.05
N ALA A 298 -6.86 4.47 1.57
CA ALA A 298 -5.59 4.02 1.04
C ALA A 298 -5.24 4.81 -0.24
N THR A 299 -4.11 5.51 -0.22
CA THR A 299 -3.69 6.39 -1.33
C THR A 299 -3.34 5.61 -2.60
N GLY A 300 -2.97 4.34 -2.47
CA GLY A 300 -2.66 3.49 -3.62
C GLY A 300 -3.86 3.26 -4.54
N ILE A 301 -5.11 3.48 -4.10
CA ILE A 301 -6.30 3.41 -4.96
C ILE A 301 -6.76 4.76 -5.52
N LEU A 302 -6.07 5.88 -5.23
CA LEU A 302 -6.45 7.19 -5.77
C LEU A 302 -6.12 7.29 -7.27
N ARG A 303 -6.94 8.05 -8.00
CA ARG A 303 -6.84 8.28 -9.46
C ARG A 303 -6.63 9.77 -9.73
N ALA A 304 -5.58 10.33 -9.14
CA ALA A 304 -5.20 11.71 -9.41
C ALA A 304 -4.47 11.81 -10.77
N PRO A 305 -4.90 12.71 -11.68
CA PRO A 305 -4.25 12.89 -12.98
C PRO A 305 -2.76 13.27 -12.87
N GLU A 306 -2.40 14.06 -11.85
CA GLU A 306 -1.06 14.60 -11.64
C GLU A 306 -0.02 13.57 -11.16
N GLY A 307 -0.45 12.43 -10.60
CA GLY A 307 0.45 11.41 -10.07
C GLY A 307 0.00 10.82 -8.74
N VAL A 308 0.80 9.91 -8.20
CA VAL A 308 0.43 9.09 -7.03
C VAL A 308 0.45 9.84 -5.71
N MET A 309 1.15 10.97 -5.64
CA MET A 309 1.13 11.87 -4.50
C MET A 309 -0.16 12.69 -4.44
N ALA A 310 -0.94 12.75 -5.53
CA ALA A 310 -2.21 13.48 -5.60
C ALA A 310 -2.11 14.90 -5.00
N GLU A 311 -1.04 15.62 -5.33
CA GLU A 311 -0.65 16.86 -4.64
C GLU A 311 -1.65 18.00 -4.81
N ASN A 312 -2.55 17.93 -5.80
CA ASN A 312 -3.65 18.89 -5.92
C ASN A 312 -4.71 18.65 -4.84
N TRP A 313 -4.77 17.45 -4.25
CA TRP A 313 -5.75 17.02 -3.26
C TRP A 313 -5.17 16.87 -1.86
N LEU A 314 -3.88 16.54 -1.75
CA LEU A 314 -3.26 16.14 -0.51
C LEU A 314 -2.11 17.08 -0.12
N THR A 315 -1.99 17.33 1.18
CA THR A 315 -0.76 17.86 1.81
C THR A 315 -0.14 16.77 2.65
N TRP A 316 1.09 16.39 2.34
CA TRP A 316 1.74 15.25 2.98
C TRP A 316 2.50 15.64 4.23
N ARG A 317 2.27 14.89 5.31
CA ARG A 317 3.10 14.96 6.51
C ARG A 317 4.48 14.42 6.20
N THR A 318 5.51 15.14 6.64
CA THR A 318 6.91 14.80 6.46
C THR A 318 7.28 13.52 7.19
N ARG A 319 7.05 13.44 8.51
CA ARG A 319 7.45 12.25 9.27
C ARG A 319 6.49 11.06 9.03
N PRO A 320 7.00 9.88 8.64
CA PRO A 320 6.20 8.67 8.56
C PRO A 320 5.56 8.31 9.91
N ALA A 321 4.31 7.85 9.91
CA ALA A 321 3.66 7.33 11.11
C ALA A 321 4.37 6.06 11.58
N TYR A 322 4.45 5.88 12.90
CA TYR A 322 5.05 4.69 13.53
C TYR A 322 6.47 4.37 13.04
N LEU A 323 7.29 5.41 12.81
CA LEU A 323 8.67 5.28 12.31
C LEU A 323 9.49 4.21 13.05
N ALA A 324 9.37 4.16 14.38
CA ALA A 324 10.09 3.18 15.20
C ALA A 324 9.74 1.73 14.85
N SER A 325 8.48 1.44 14.50
CA SER A 325 8.05 0.11 14.05
C SER A 325 8.67 -0.27 12.71
N GLY A 326 8.66 0.65 11.75
CA GLY A 326 9.25 0.42 10.44
C GLY A 326 10.77 0.24 10.51
N VAL A 327 11.46 1.07 11.29
CA VAL A 327 12.90 0.94 11.56
C VAL A 327 13.23 -0.36 12.29
N GLY A 328 12.37 -0.80 13.22
CA GLY A 328 12.52 -2.08 13.89
C GLY A 328 12.34 -3.28 12.96
N TYR A 329 11.58 -3.13 11.88
CA TYR A 329 11.33 -4.18 10.90
C TYR A 329 12.40 -4.23 9.79
N ASP A 330 12.58 -3.12 9.08
CA ASP A 330 13.70 -2.89 8.15
C ASP A 330 14.27 -1.49 8.42
N LYS A 331 15.37 -1.45 9.17
CA LYS A 331 16.09 -0.23 9.49
C LYS A 331 16.45 0.59 8.26
N GLY A 332 16.94 -0.08 7.21
CA GLY A 332 17.42 0.60 6.02
C GLY A 332 16.32 1.32 5.27
N PHE A 333 15.18 0.64 5.08
CA PHE A 333 14.02 1.26 4.42
C PHE A 333 13.38 2.34 5.30
N GLY A 334 13.19 2.08 6.60
CA GLY A 334 12.56 3.03 7.52
C GLY A 334 13.31 4.36 7.63
N GLU A 335 14.64 4.31 7.78
CA GLU A 335 15.50 5.51 7.81
C GLU A 335 15.50 6.23 6.46
N ALA A 336 15.61 5.49 5.36
CA ALA A 336 15.63 6.07 4.02
C ALA A 336 14.33 6.79 3.67
N LEU A 337 13.17 6.25 4.07
CA LEU A 337 11.88 6.89 3.87
C LEU A 337 11.74 8.16 4.71
N ASP A 338 12.12 8.14 5.99
CA ASP A 338 12.06 9.33 6.86
C ASP A 338 12.93 10.47 6.33
N GLU A 339 14.19 10.18 5.99
CA GLU A 339 15.10 11.18 5.42
C GLU A 339 14.65 11.65 4.04
N GLY A 340 14.17 10.73 3.20
CA GLY A 340 13.63 11.02 1.88
C GLY A 340 12.44 11.96 1.92
N MET A 341 11.50 11.69 2.82
CA MET A 341 10.33 12.54 3.03
C MET A 341 10.71 13.93 3.57
N LYS A 342 11.71 14.04 4.45
CA LYS A 342 12.22 15.35 4.92
C LYS A 342 12.78 16.19 3.79
N ARG A 343 13.66 15.62 2.97
CA ARG A 343 14.22 16.30 1.80
C ARG A 343 13.11 16.71 0.83
N TRP A 344 12.24 15.76 0.47
CA TRP A 344 11.13 16.02 -0.43
C TRP A 344 10.20 17.12 0.09
N ALA A 345 9.87 17.12 1.38
CA ALA A 345 9.01 18.15 1.97
C ALA A 345 9.68 19.53 1.99
N VAL A 346 10.97 19.62 2.31
CA VAL A 346 11.71 20.89 2.22
C VAL A 346 11.75 21.41 0.78
N ASP A 347 12.04 20.53 -0.19
CA ASP A 347 12.09 20.91 -1.60
C ASP A 347 10.71 21.34 -2.12
N LYS A 348 9.65 20.64 -1.70
CA LYS A 348 8.29 20.86 -2.19
C LYS A 348 7.57 22.01 -1.48
N TYR A 349 7.74 22.10 -0.17
CA TYR A 349 6.96 22.95 0.72
C TYR A 349 7.79 24.04 1.39
N GLY A 350 9.12 24.05 1.23
CA GLY A 350 10.04 25.00 1.85
C GLY A 350 10.39 24.71 3.31
N GLU A 351 9.72 23.74 3.95
CA GLU A 351 9.93 23.34 5.34
C GLU A 351 9.27 21.96 5.59
N GLU A 352 9.58 21.33 6.72
CA GLU A 352 8.89 20.11 7.14
C GLU A 352 7.46 20.39 7.64
N ILE A 353 6.54 19.44 7.40
CA ILE A 353 5.16 19.45 7.92
C ILE A 353 5.01 18.28 8.88
N ASN A 354 4.95 18.53 10.18
CA ASN A 354 4.85 17.49 11.19
C ASN A 354 3.57 17.61 12.04
N ASP A 355 2.51 18.15 11.44
CA ASP A 355 1.21 18.29 12.09
C ASP A 355 0.69 16.92 12.58
N GLU A 356 0.09 16.92 13.77
CA GLU A 356 -0.63 15.77 14.28
C GLU A 356 -1.90 15.57 13.45
N VAL A 357 -2.13 14.33 13.01
CA VAL A 357 -3.30 14.00 12.18
C VAL A 357 -4.31 13.22 13.01
N GLY A 358 -5.17 13.99 13.67
CA GLY A 358 -6.35 13.55 14.40
C GLY A 358 -6.06 12.69 15.62
#